data_AF-A0A9D0ZLT0-F1
#
_entry.id   AF-A0A9D0ZLT0-F1
#
_cell.length_a   1.000
_cell.length_b   1.000
_cell.length_c   1.000
_cell.angle_alpha   90.00
_cell.angle_beta   90.00
_cell.angle_gamma   90.00
#
_symmetry.space_group_name_H-M   'P 1'
#
loop_
_entity.id
_entity.type
_entity.pdbx_description
1 polymer ?
#
loop_
_entity_poly.entity_id
_entity_poly.type
_entity_poly.pdbx_seq_one_letter_code
_entity_poly.pdbx_strand_id
1 'polypeptide(L)'
;MAMPREELLALLNCEGALVNLQKLLKTETMPPTGDDVNNHIHTTYSFSPYSPTAAVYFARKAGLCTCGLMDHDSIAGAEEFLQAAALAGMAATIGMECRVSFKDTPFATRRINNPDQDGVAYMAMHGVPHNRAHELNDRYAPYREKRNVRNRKMVEAVNGLMGKYGVAIDFDRDVLPLSNYAVGGTVTERHLASALSYKLLEVVGRGEKLVSFIKDELGMPLSAKVEGYLLDESNPHAMYDLLGWVKSDLISKFYIDATDELPDVREALKLCDEMGAISAYAYLGDVGNSVTGDKRAQKFEDDYLDELVPYLKELGFKAITYMPSRNTRPQLDRVRALCEKYGLFQISGEDINSPRQSFVCEAQRDPAFRNLFDSTWALIAHEWRSTVDPQNGLFSAESVKKWPGLNERVGAFALLGRKA
;
A
#
# COMPACT_ATOMS: atom_id res chain seq x y z
N MET A 1 29.24 14.49 10.21
CA MET A 1 28.05 13.95 10.90
C MET A 1 27.15 13.33 9.86
N ALA A 2 26.45 12.24 10.19
CA ALA A 2 25.41 11.71 9.30
C ALA A 2 24.29 12.73 9.17
N MET A 3 23.78 12.93 7.96
CA MET A 3 22.67 13.85 7.68
C MET A 3 21.40 13.40 8.43
N PRO A 4 20.65 14.31 9.07
CA PRO A 4 19.37 13.99 9.70
C PRO A 4 18.39 13.33 8.75
N ARG A 5 17.51 12.48 9.28
CA ARG A 5 16.51 11.74 8.49
C ARG A 5 15.64 12.66 7.62
N GLU A 6 15.17 13.78 8.17
CA GLU A 6 14.30 14.72 7.46
C GLU A 6 15.03 15.46 6.33
N GLU A 7 16.32 15.77 6.52
CA GLU A 7 17.15 16.35 5.46
C GLU A 7 17.40 15.35 4.33
N LEU A 8 17.66 14.07 4.66
CA LEU A 8 17.77 13.00 3.67
C LEU A 8 16.46 12.79 2.91
N LEU A 9 15.34 12.82 3.63
CA LEU A 9 14.02 12.67 3.02
C LEU A 9 13.73 13.82 2.05
N ALA A 10 13.96 15.07 2.47
CA ALA A 10 13.78 16.24 1.60
C ALA A 10 14.70 16.18 0.36
N LEU A 11 15.95 15.77 0.54
CA LEU A 11 16.94 15.61 -0.53
C LEU A 11 16.52 14.57 -1.58
N LEU A 12 15.78 13.55 -1.17
CA LEU A 12 15.33 12.44 -2.02
C LEU A 12 13.87 12.60 -2.48
N ASN A 13 13.12 13.55 -1.95
CA ASN A 13 11.75 13.87 -2.37
C ASN A 13 11.67 15.03 -3.38
N CYS A 14 12.81 15.57 -3.83
CA CYS A 14 12.85 16.72 -4.72
C CYS A 14 12.92 16.32 -6.21
N GLU A 15 12.68 17.31 -7.08
CA GLU A 15 13.07 17.21 -8.48
C GLU A 15 14.59 16.99 -8.57
N GLY A 16 15.03 15.91 -9.22
CA GLY A 16 16.43 15.48 -9.24
C GLY A 16 16.84 14.45 -8.18
N ALA A 17 15.88 13.82 -7.49
CA ALA A 17 16.12 12.79 -6.48
C ALA A 17 17.13 11.70 -6.91
N LEU A 18 17.03 11.17 -8.14
CA LEU A 18 17.96 10.15 -8.66
C LEU A 18 19.42 10.63 -8.70
N VAL A 19 19.65 11.90 -9.07
CA VAL A 19 20.99 12.50 -9.07
C VAL A 19 21.53 12.62 -7.65
N ASN A 20 20.66 12.99 -6.71
CA ASN A 20 21.03 13.08 -5.30
C ASN A 20 21.32 11.70 -4.71
N LEU A 21 20.50 10.69 -5.03
CA LEU A 21 20.75 9.30 -4.67
C LEU A 21 22.11 8.84 -5.18
N GLN A 22 22.42 9.06 -6.46
CA GLN A 22 23.71 8.69 -7.04
C GLN A 22 24.89 9.34 -6.31
N LYS A 23 24.75 10.60 -5.87
CA LYS A 23 25.78 11.29 -5.06
C LYS A 23 25.91 10.67 -3.66
N LEU A 24 24.79 10.39 -2.99
CA LEU A 24 24.78 9.79 -1.65
C LEU A 24 25.46 8.42 -1.65
N LEU A 25 25.17 7.59 -2.65
CA LEU A 25 25.70 6.22 -2.78
C LEU A 25 27.22 6.16 -2.99
N LYS A 26 27.89 7.28 -3.34
CA LYS A 26 29.37 7.33 -3.40
C LYS A 26 30.01 7.27 -2.02
N THR A 27 29.29 7.70 -0.99
CA THR A 27 29.80 7.77 0.39
C THR A 27 29.08 6.81 1.33
N GLU A 28 27.86 6.39 0.99
CA GLU A 28 27.04 5.46 1.78
C GLU A 28 27.41 4.02 1.48
N THR A 29 27.84 3.28 2.50
CA THR A 29 28.04 1.84 2.40
C THR A 29 26.70 1.11 2.43
N MET A 30 26.66 -0.10 1.86
CA MET A 30 25.50 -0.96 2.00
C MET A 30 25.49 -1.55 3.41
N PRO A 31 24.42 -1.37 4.21
CA PRO A 31 24.32 -2.07 5.47
C PRO A 31 24.29 -3.58 5.20
N PRO A 32 24.73 -4.44 6.15
CA PRO A 32 24.58 -5.88 6.01
C PRO A 32 23.12 -6.22 5.69
N THR A 33 22.89 -6.81 4.53
CA THR A 33 21.56 -7.28 4.15
C THR A 33 21.36 -8.70 4.67
N GLY A 34 20.28 -8.86 5.43
CA GLY A 34 19.78 -10.18 5.81
C GLY A 34 18.81 -10.72 4.76
N ASP A 35 17.90 -11.57 5.23
CA ASP A 35 16.82 -12.13 4.41
C ASP A 35 15.51 -11.34 4.56
N ASP A 36 15.57 -10.09 5.04
CA ASP A 36 14.39 -9.24 5.17
C ASP A 36 13.96 -8.71 3.80
N VAL A 37 12.68 -8.91 3.44
CA VAL A 37 12.07 -8.52 2.16
C VAL A 37 10.83 -7.67 2.39
N ASN A 38 10.48 -6.81 1.42
CA ASN A 38 9.22 -6.07 1.47
C ASN A 38 8.74 -5.71 0.05
N ASN A 39 7.54 -6.15 -0.30
CA ASN A 39 7.02 -6.03 -1.67
C ASN A 39 5.87 -5.01 -1.78
N HIS A 40 5.56 -4.29 -0.70
CA HIS A 40 4.39 -3.41 -0.60
C HIS A 40 4.76 -2.10 0.08
N ILE A 41 5.27 -1.17 -0.73
CA ILE A 41 5.67 0.18 -0.32
C ILE A 41 4.88 1.18 -1.16
N HIS A 42 4.17 2.08 -0.50
CA HIS A 42 3.54 3.21 -1.16
C HIS A 42 4.54 4.35 -1.29
N THR A 43 4.36 5.16 -2.34
CA THR A 43 5.13 6.35 -2.62
C THR A 43 4.23 7.59 -2.66
N THR A 44 4.81 8.76 -2.93
CA THR A 44 4.07 10.00 -3.19
C THR A 44 3.14 9.94 -4.41
N TYR A 45 3.20 8.87 -5.22
CA TYR A 45 2.24 8.62 -6.30
C TYR A 45 0.90 8.07 -5.84
N SER A 46 0.79 7.58 -4.60
CA SER A 46 -0.50 7.40 -3.95
C SER A 46 -0.56 8.12 -2.62
N PHE A 47 0.03 7.63 -1.54
CA PHE A 47 0.17 8.42 -0.33
C PHE A 47 1.28 7.84 0.54
N SER A 48 2.35 8.60 0.71
CA SER A 48 3.51 8.21 1.51
C SER A 48 4.39 9.42 1.74
N PRO A 49 5.18 9.48 2.82
CA PRO A 49 6.22 10.50 2.95
C PRO A 49 7.37 10.31 1.95
N TYR A 50 7.45 9.18 1.23
CA TYR A 50 8.59 8.83 0.38
C TYR A 50 8.26 8.95 -1.11
N SER A 51 9.07 9.68 -1.89
CA SER A 51 9.14 9.50 -3.34
C SER A 51 9.59 8.07 -3.69
N PRO A 52 9.43 7.61 -4.95
CA PRO A 52 10.00 6.34 -5.37
C PRO A 52 11.50 6.21 -5.05
N THR A 53 12.29 7.25 -5.31
CA THR A 53 13.73 7.27 -4.97
C THR A 53 13.97 7.19 -3.47
N ALA A 54 13.22 7.96 -2.66
CA ALA A 54 13.37 7.95 -1.21
C ALA A 54 12.99 6.58 -0.63
N ALA A 55 11.92 5.96 -1.14
CA ALA A 55 11.45 4.64 -0.71
C ALA A 55 12.55 3.59 -0.89
N VAL A 56 13.23 3.57 -2.04
CA VAL A 56 14.37 2.68 -2.29
C VAL A 56 15.53 2.96 -1.33
N TYR A 57 15.92 4.22 -1.15
CA TYR A 57 17.02 4.57 -0.25
C TYR A 57 16.73 4.13 1.19
N PHE A 58 15.52 4.41 1.71
CA PHE A 58 15.16 4.04 3.07
C PHE A 58 14.97 2.53 3.24
N ALA A 59 14.48 1.82 2.23
CA ALA A 59 14.46 0.35 2.20
C ALA A 59 15.89 -0.23 2.29
N ARG A 60 16.81 0.27 1.46
CA ARG A 60 18.23 -0.12 1.51
C ARG A 60 18.85 0.19 2.86
N LYS A 61 18.62 1.39 3.40
CA LYS A 61 19.16 1.82 4.70
C LYS A 61 18.64 0.98 5.86
N ALA A 62 17.42 0.45 5.75
CA ALA A 62 16.83 -0.46 6.72
C ALA A 62 17.39 -1.90 6.64
N GLY A 63 18.24 -2.21 5.64
CA GLY A 63 18.85 -3.54 5.48
C GLY A 63 18.00 -4.54 4.71
N LEU A 64 16.94 -4.10 4.02
CA LEU A 64 16.16 -4.96 3.14
C LEU A 64 17.02 -5.42 1.95
N CYS A 65 16.83 -6.67 1.52
CA CYS A 65 17.44 -7.19 0.30
C CYS A 65 16.59 -6.94 -0.96
N THR A 66 15.30 -6.61 -0.77
CA THR A 66 14.36 -6.32 -1.85
C THR A 66 13.42 -5.17 -1.46
N CYS A 67 12.81 -4.51 -2.45
CA CYS A 67 11.77 -3.51 -2.23
C CYS A 67 10.71 -3.57 -3.33
N GLY A 68 9.45 -3.26 -3.01
CA GLY A 68 8.34 -3.33 -3.98
C GLY A 68 7.43 -2.12 -3.97
N LEU A 69 7.22 -1.49 -5.11
CA LEU A 69 6.28 -0.37 -5.27
C LEU A 69 4.85 -0.90 -5.43
N MET A 70 3.90 -0.37 -4.66
CA MET A 70 2.50 -0.84 -4.65
C MET A 70 1.51 0.32 -4.43
N ASP A 71 1.64 1.38 -5.22
CA ASP A 71 0.78 2.56 -5.09
C ASP A 71 -0.71 2.27 -5.36
N HIS A 72 -1.60 3.03 -4.70
CA HIS A 72 -3.05 2.90 -4.91
C HIS A 72 -3.50 3.46 -6.26
N ASP A 73 -4.18 2.63 -7.07
CA ASP A 73 -4.76 2.95 -8.37
C ASP A 73 -3.78 3.64 -9.35
N SER A 74 -2.47 3.56 -9.09
CA SER A 74 -1.39 4.13 -9.89
C SER A 74 -0.15 3.24 -9.85
N ILE A 75 0.59 3.21 -10.95
CA ILE A 75 1.93 2.62 -11.05
C ILE A 75 2.90 3.62 -11.72
N ALA A 76 2.55 4.90 -11.76
CA ALA A 76 3.32 5.93 -12.46
C ALA A 76 4.74 6.14 -11.89
N GLY A 77 4.96 5.85 -10.60
CA GLY A 77 6.27 5.92 -9.96
C GLY A 77 7.23 4.78 -10.32
N ALA A 78 6.81 3.78 -11.10
CA ALA A 78 7.58 2.56 -11.34
C ALA A 78 8.92 2.79 -12.04
N GLU A 79 8.98 3.69 -13.03
CA GLU A 79 10.23 3.97 -13.75
C GLU A 79 11.29 4.56 -12.81
N GLU A 80 10.92 5.59 -12.05
CA GLU A 80 11.81 6.20 -11.05
C GLU A 80 12.24 5.16 -10.00
N PHE A 81 11.31 4.33 -9.52
CA PHE A 81 11.58 3.29 -8.53
C PHE A 81 12.62 2.28 -9.02
N LEU A 82 12.46 1.76 -10.25
CA LEU A 82 13.37 0.79 -10.85
C LEU A 82 14.74 1.40 -11.13
N GLN A 83 14.80 2.65 -11.59
CA GLN A 83 16.08 3.37 -11.78
C GLN A 83 16.80 3.57 -10.45
N ALA A 84 16.07 3.98 -9.39
CA ALA A 84 16.63 4.13 -8.06
C ALA A 84 17.14 2.79 -7.51
N ALA A 85 16.38 1.71 -7.69
CA ALA A 85 16.77 0.36 -7.25
C ALA A 85 18.05 -0.11 -7.95
N ALA A 86 18.14 0.09 -9.27
CA ALA A 86 19.35 -0.23 -10.04
C ALA A 86 20.57 0.56 -9.55
N LEU A 87 20.43 1.87 -9.30
CA LEU A 87 21.50 2.70 -8.74
C LEU A 87 21.93 2.21 -7.34
N ALA A 88 20.95 1.83 -6.52
CA ALA A 88 21.14 1.44 -5.12
C ALA A 88 21.67 0.01 -4.94
N GLY A 89 21.71 -0.80 -6.01
CA GLY A 89 22.04 -2.23 -5.95
C GLY A 89 20.96 -3.04 -5.23
N MET A 90 19.70 -2.63 -5.34
CA MET A 90 18.54 -3.27 -4.72
C MET A 90 17.77 -4.09 -5.74
N ALA A 91 17.37 -5.31 -5.38
CA ALA A 91 16.40 -6.03 -6.16
C ALA A 91 15.00 -5.42 -5.94
N ALA A 92 14.23 -5.25 -7.00
CA ALA A 92 12.96 -4.53 -6.96
C ALA A 92 11.84 -5.24 -7.72
N THR A 93 10.61 -5.03 -7.24
CA THR A 93 9.35 -5.45 -7.87
C THR A 93 8.42 -4.24 -7.99
N ILE A 94 7.53 -4.22 -8.98
CA ILE A 94 6.55 -3.16 -9.18
C ILE A 94 5.14 -3.75 -9.32
N GLY A 95 4.17 -2.99 -8.82
CA GLY A 95 2.77 -3.34 -8.92
C GLY A 95 1.88 -2.16 -8.56
N MET A 96 0.60 -2.47 -8.42
CA MET A 96 -0.41 -1.49 -8.06
C MET A 96 -1.44 -2.15 -7.15
N GLU A 97 -1.80 -1.49 -6.07
CA GLU A 97 -2.95 -1.87 -5.26
C GLU A 97 -4.17 -1.10 -5.75
N CYS A 98 -5.29 -1.76 -5.98
CA CYS A 98 -6.51 -1.12 -6.44
C CYS A 98 -7.70 -1.54 -5.58
N ARG A 99 -8.75 -0.73 -5.62
CA ARG A 99 -10.05 -1.13 -5.08
C ARG A 99 -10.92 -1.67 -6.20
N VAL A 100 -11.60 -2.77 -5.92
CA VAL A 100 -12.50 -3.45 -6.86
C VAL A 100 -13.87 -3.65 -6.21
N SER A 101 -14.90 -3.66 -7.05
CA SER A 101 -16.28 -3.91 -6.63
C SER A 101 -16.55 -5.42 -6.59
N PHE A 102 -17.14 -5.87 -5.50
CA PHE A 102 -17.69 -7.21 -5.30
C PHE A 102 -19.24 -7.18 -5.31
N LYS A 103 -19.86 -6.07 -5.73
CA LYS A 103 -21.31 -5.89 -5.72
C LYS A 103 -22.07 -6.92 -6.56
N ASP A 104 -21.45 -7.44 -7.61
CA ASP A 104 -22.04 -8.48 -8.47
C ASP A 104 -21.55 -9.89 -8.09
N THR A 105 -21.27 -10.12 -6.80
CA THR A 105 -20.81 -11.39 -6.25
C THR A 105 -21.64 -11.78 -5.02
N PRO A 106 -21.54 -13.03 -4.50
CA PRO A 106 -22.17 -13.41 -3.24
C PRO A 106 -21.72 -12.61 -2.01
N PHE A 107 -20.64 -11.82 -2.13
CA PHE A 107 -20.07 -11.01 -1.05
C PHE A 107 -20.47 -9.52 -1.12
N ALA A 108 -21.45 -9.16 -1.97
CA ALA A 108 -21.89 -7.79 -2.21
C ALA A 108 -22.26 -6.99 -0.95
N THR A 109 -22.80 -7.65 0.06
CA THR A 109 -23.24 -7.04 1.33
C THR A 109 -22.36 -7.44 2.51
N ARG A 110 -21.16 -7.97 2.25
CA ARG A 110 -20.21 -8.39 3.28
C ARG A 110 -19.15 -7.32 3.47
N ARG A 111 -18.69 -7.18 4.71
CA ARG A 111 -17.46 -6.47 5.03
C ARG A 111 -16.27 -7.35 4.67
N ILE A 112 -15.65 -7.08 3.52
CA ILE A 112 -14.52 -7.85 2.95
C ILE A 112 -13.22 -7.36 3.62
N ASN A 113 -12.26 -6.79 2.89
CA ASN A 113 -11.00 -6.24 3.42
C ASN A 113 -10.95 -4.71 3.34
N ASN A 114 -12.07 -4.05 3.01
CA ASN A 114 -12.19 -2.60 3.00
C ASN A 114 -12.82 -2.06 4.31
N PRO A 115 -12.14 -1.17 5.06
CA PRO A 115 -12.63 -0.67 6.35
C PRO A 115 -13.80 0.30 6.24
N ASP A 116 -14.04 0.87 5.06
CA ASP A 116 -15.00 1.94 4.86
C ASP A 116 -16.34 1.43 4.26
N GLN A 117 -16.30 0.49 3.31
CA GLN A 117 -17.48 0.05 2.57
C GLN A 117 -17.63 -1.48 2.42
N ASP A 118 -18.87 -1.98 2.52
CA ASP A 118 -19.21 -3.38 2.21
C ASP A 118 -19.16 -3.62 0.69
N GLY A 119 -18.87 -4.85 0.28
CA GLY A 119 -18.82 -5.22 -1.14
C GLY A 119 -17.70 -4.54 -1.93
N VAL A 120 -16.69 -3.98 -1.26
CA VAL A 120 -15.48 -3.42 -1.86
C VAL A 120 -14.29 -4.19 -1.33
N ALA A 121 -13.35 -4.52 -2.21
CA ALA A 121 -12.11 -5.18 -1.83
C ALA A 121 -10.86 -4.44 -2.33
N TYR A 122 -9.79 -4.48 -1.55
CA TYR A 122 -8.44 -4.22 -2.03
C TYR A 122 -7.90 -5.46 -2.76
N MET A 123 -7.34 -5.23 -3.94
CA MET A 123 -6.69 -6.22 -4.79
C MET A 123 -5.33 -5.65 -5.21
N ALA A 124 -4.28 -6.45 -5.09
CA ALA A 124 -2.97 -6.10 -5.60
C ALA A 124 -2.71 -6.77 -6.96
N MET A 125 -2.12 -6.01 -7.88
CA MET A 125 -1.55 -6.48 -9.13
C MET A 125 -0.03 -6.48 -8.97
N HIS A 126 0.51 -7.57 -8.44
CA HIS A 126 1.96 -7.71 -8.24
C HIS A 126 2.66 -8.14 -9.51
N GLY A 127 3.96 -7.91 -9.61
CA GLY A 127 4.76 -8.55 -10.64
C GLY A 127 4.50 -7.96 -12.03
N VAL A 128 4.17 -6.67 -12.15
CA VAL A 128 3.85 -6.07 -13.44
C VAL A 128 5.11 -6.06 -14.31
N PRO A 129 5.10 -6.67 -15.53
CA PRO A 129 6.23 -6.59 -16.45
C PRO A 129 6.59 -5.13 -16.73
N HIS A 130 7.88 -4.80 -16.73
CA HIS A 130 8.36 -3.41 -16.68
C HIS A 130 7.92 -2.59 -17.91
N ASN A 131 7.77 -3.25 -19.06
CA ASN A 131 7.27 -2.65 -20.30
C ASN A 131 5.73 -2.48 -20.35
N ARG A 132 5.00 -2.86 -19.29
CA ARG A 132 3.53 -2.75 -19.19
C ARG A 132 3.07 -1.72 -18.16
N ALA A 133 3.98 -1.16 -17.36
CA ALA A 133 3.64 -0.22 -16.29
C ALA A 133 2.88 1.01 -16.79
N HIS A 134 3.35 1.65 -17.87
CA HIS A 134 2.68 2.83 -18.44
C HIS A 134 1.25 2.50 -18.91
N GLU A 135 1.08 1.38 -19.63
CA GLU A 135 -0.24 0.97 -20.11
C GLU A 135 -1.20 0.70 -18.95
N LEU A 136 -0.76 -0.04 -17.91
CA LEU A 136 -1.60 -0.27 -16.72
C LEU A 136 -1.99 1.06 -16.06
N ASN A 137 -1.04 1.99 -15.93
CA ASN A 137 -1.30 3.29 -15.34
C ASN A 137 -2.36 4.09 -16.11
N ASP A 138 -2.29 4.07 -17.45
CA ASP A 138 -3.26 4.74 -18.33
C ASP A 138 -4.64 4.11 -18.23
N ARG A 139 -4.72 2.77 -18.17
CA ARG A 139 -5.98 2.03 -18.00
C ARG A 139 -6.70 2.39 -16.70
N TYR A 140 -5.97 2.87 -15.69
CA TYR A 140 -6.55 3.33 -14.42
C TYR A 140 -6.85 4.84 -14.36
N ALA A 141 -6.43 5.64 -15.35
CA ALA A 141 -6.69 7.08 -15.37
C ALA A 141 -8.19 7.43 -15.24
N PRO A 142 -9.12 6.76 -15.94
CA PRO A 142 -10.54 7.04 -15.80
C PRO A 142 -11.09 6.79 -14.39
N TYR A 143 -10.61 5.74 -13.70
CA TYR A 143 -11.01 5.46 -12.32
C TYR A 143 -10.51 6.54 -11.35
N ARG A 144 -9.28 7.03 -11.56
CA ARG A 144 -8.72 8.15 -10.78
C ARG A 144 -9.50 9.46 -10.99
N GLU A 145 -9.99 9.73 -12.20
CA GLU A 145 -10.86 10.87 -12.45
C GLU A 145 -12.19 10.76 -11.68
N LYS A 146 -12.82 9.58 -11.70
CA LYS A 146 -14.05 9.30 -10.92
C LYS A 146 -13.81 9.39 -9.42
N ARG A 147 -12.65 8.94 -8.93
CA ARG A 147 -12.21 9.12 -7.55
C ARG A 147 -12.19 10.59 -7.16
N ASN A 148 -11.67 11.46 -8.03
CA ASN A 148 -11.63 12.90 -7.76
C ASN A 148 -13.02 13.55 -7.75
N VAL A 149 -13.96 13.08 -8.57
CA VAL A 149 -15.36 13.53 -8.48
C VAL A 149 -15.93 13.23 -7.08
N ARG A 150 -15.66 12.05 -6.53
CA ARG A 150 -16.08 11.68 -5.17
C ARG A 150 -15.31 12.45 -4.09
N ASN A 151 -13.99 12.59 -4.24
CA ASN A 151 -13.16 13.33 -3.29
C ASN A 151 -13.62 14.78 -3.12
N ARG A 152 -14.04 15.45 -4.20
CA ARG A 152 -14.60 16.82 -4.13
C ARG A 152 -15.87 16.86 -3.26
N LYS A 153 -16.76 15.88 -3.42
CA LYS A 153 -17.96 15.75 -2.56
C LYS A 153 -17.59 15.45 -1.11
N MET A 154 -16.54 14.66 -0.87
CA MET A 154 -16.05 14.42 0.49
C MET A 154 -15.45 15.70 1.11
N VAL A 155 -14.79 16.56 0.32
CA VAL A 155 -14.33 17.88 0.77
C VAL A 155 -15.51 18.78 1.15
N GLU A 156 -16.59 18.78 0.36
CA GLU A 156 -17.83 19.49 0.73
C GLU A 156 -18.40 18.98 2.06
N ALA A 157 -18.43 17.66 2.26
CA ALA A 157 -18.87 17.06 3.53
C ALA A 157 -17.97 17.44 4.71
N VAL A 158 -16.64 17.45 4.53
CA VAL A 158 -15.68 17.94 5.53
C VAL A 158 -15.99 19.40 5.88
N ASN A 159 -16.21 20.26 4.89
CA ASN A 159 -16.51 21.68 5.12
C ASN A 159 -17.87 21.89 5.81
N GLY A 160 -18.87 21.06 5.51
CA GLY A 160 -20.15 21.05 6.22
C GLY A 160 -20.01 20.67 7.69
N LEU A 161 -19.11 19.74 8.01
CA LEU A 161 -18.82 19.29 9.38
C LEU A 161 -17.99 20.32 10.16
N MET A 162 -16.97 20.88 9.53
CA MET A 162 -15.89 21.62 10.18
C MET A 162 -16.00 23.14 10.05
N GLY A 163 -16.78 23.64 9.08
CA GLY A 163 -16.83 25.06 8.73
C GLY A 163 -17.28 25.98 9.87
N LYS A 164 -18.14 25.49 10.77
CA LYS A 164 -18.57 26.25 11.97
C LYS A 164 -17.43 26.55 12.95
N TYR A 165 -16.33 25.81 12.86
CA TYR A 165 -15.11 26.02 13.64
C TYR A 165 -14.05 26.85 12.89
N GLY A 166 -14.40 27.42 11.73
CA GLY A 166 -13.45 28.12 10.87
C GLY A 166 -12.49 27.20 10.12
N VAL A 167 -12.72 25.89 10.13
CA VAL A 167 -11.89 24.89 9.45
C VAL A 167 -12.57 24.51 8.13
N ALA A 168 -11.96 24.91 7.01
CA ALA A 168 -12.42 24.56 5.68
C ALA A 168 -11.22 24.29 4.76
N ILE A 169 -11.35 23.29 3.90
CA ILE A 169 -10.36 22.89 2.89
C ILE A 169 -10.98 22.96 1.49
N ASP A 170 -10.14 23.21 0.50
CA ASP A 170 -10.49 23.21 -0.92
C ASP A 170 -9.74 22.09 -1.64
N PHE A 171 -10.42 21.39 -2.55
CA PHE A 171 -9.82 20.25 -3.23
C PHE A 171 -8.63 20.67 -4.11
N ASP A 172 -8.76 21.73 -4.91
CA ASP A 172 -7.72 22.12 -5.87
C ASP A 172 -6.56 22.86 -5.21
N ARG A 173 -6.85 23.67 -4.19
CA ARG A 173 -5.84 24.46 -3.48
C ARG A 173 -5.12 23.66 -2.39
N ASP A 174 -5.84 22.86 -1.60
CA ASP A 174 -5.31 22.29 -0.37
C ASP A 174 -5.06 20.76 -0.47
N VAL A 175 -5.78 20.04 -1.33
CA VAL A 175 -5.65 18.57 -1.45
C VAL A 175 -4.78 18.17 -2.64
N LEU A 176 -5.13 18.63 -3.84
CA LEU A 176 -4.47 18.23 -5.08
C LEU A 176 -2.95 18.45 -5.07
N PRO A 177 -2.41 19.57 -4.53
CA PRO A 177 -0.97 19.82 -4.47
C PRO A 177 -0.20 18.90 -3.51
N LEU A 178 -0.89 18.14 -2.66
CA LEU A 178 -0.28 17.13 -1.78
C LEU A 178 0.00 15.80 -2.52
N SER A 179 -0.40 15.69 -3.79
CA SER A 179 -0.36 14.46 -4.57
C SER A 179 0.43 14.62 -5.86
N ASN A 180 0.88 13.50 -6.43
CA ASN A 180 1.44 13.44 -7.79
C ASN A 180 0.37 13.21 -8.88
N TYR A 181 -0.88 13.63 -8.68
CA TYR A 181 -1.97 13.37 -9.64
C TYR A 181 -1.66 13.87 -11.06
N ALA A 182 -1.04 15.05 -11.18
CA ALA A 182 -0.69 15.65 -12.47
C ALA A 182 0.28 14.82 -13.32
N VAL A 183 1.03 13.91 -12.69
CA VAL A 183 2.00 13.01 -13.33
C VAL A 183 1.58 11.55 -13.22
N GLY A 184 0.27 11.30 -13.10
CA GLY A 184 -0.30 9.94 -13.15
C GLY A 184 -0.47 9.25 -11.79
N GLY A 185 -0.21 9.95 -10.68
CA GLY A 185 -0.54 9.51 -9.33
C GLY A 185 -2.03 9.56 -9.01
N THR A 186 -2.40 9.18 -7.79
CA THR A 186 -3.79 9.08 -7.31
C THR A 186 -4.01 9.95 -6.08
N VAL A 187 -5.12 10.71 -6.04
CA VAL A 187 -5.59 11.36 -4.81
C VAL A 187 -6.43 10.39 -3.99
N THR A 188 -5.88 9.92 -2.87
CA THR A 188 -6.59 9.09 -1.89
C THR A 188 -7.26 9.89 -0.77
N GLU A 189 -8.12 9.24 0.01
CA GLU A 189 -8.72 9.79 1.23
C GLU A 189 -7.66 10.22 2.27
N ARG A 190 -6.43 9.69 2.20
CA ARG A 190 -5.33 10.13 3.05
C ARG A 190 -4.87 11.56 2.72
N HIS A 191 -4.98 12.04 1.47
CA HIS A 191 -4.70 13.44 1.17
C HIS A 191 -5.77 14.37 1.72
N LEU A 192 -7.05 13.97 1.68
CA LEU A 192 -8.14 14.75 2.28
C LEU A 192 -7.92 14.85 3.78
N ALA A 193 -7.57 13.73 4.42
CA ALA A 193 -7.22 13.69 5.83
C ALA A 193 -5.96 14.53 6.13
N SER A 194 -4.94 14.50 5.27
CA SER A 194 -3.72 15.32 5.41
C SER A 194 -4.03 16.82 5.31
N ALA A 195 -4.78 17.24 4.29
CA ALA A 195 -5.21 18.63 4.13
C ALA A 195 -6.03 19.11 5.33
N LEU A 196 -6.97 18.29 5.81
CA LEU A 196 -7.73 18.58 7.02
C LEU A 196 -6.83 18.69 8.26
N SER A 197 -5.87 17.77 8.42
CA SER A 197 -4.90 17.81 9.52
C SER A 197 -4.05 19.09 9.49
N TYR A 198 -3.55 19.50 8.33
CA TYR A 198 -2.84 20.77 8.18
C TYR A 198 -3.73 21.95 8.57
N LYS A 199 -4.99 21.96 8.11
CA LYS A 199 -5.91 23.06 8.41
C LYS A 199 -6.30 23.14 9.88
N LEU A 200 -6.49 21.99 10.54
CA LEU A 200 -6.71 21.91 11.98
C LEU A 200 -5.52 22.47 12.76
N LEU A 201 -4.29 22.10 12.38
CA LEU A 201 -3.07 22.62 13.01
C LEU A 201 -2.91 24.13 12.79
N GLU A 202 -3.33 24.65 11.63
CA GLU A 202 -3.31 26.09 11.32
C GLU A 202 -4.33 26.89 12.15
N VAL A 203 -5.58 26.40 12.23
CA VAL A 203 -6.70 27.15 12.82
C VAL A 203 -6.79 26.96 14.34
N VAL A 204 -6.64 25.73 14.82
CA VAL A 204 -6.79 25.37 16.24
C VAL A 204 -5.44 25.49 16.98
N GLY A 205 -4.35 25.14 16.30
CA GLY A 205 -3.02 25.06 16.87
C GLY A 205 -2.60 23.64 17.27
N ARG A 206 -1.58 23.55 18.14
CA ARG A 206 -0.97 22.29 18.61
C ARG A 206 -1.21 22.09 20.11
N GLY A 207 -0.79 20.94 20.63
CA GLY A 207 -0.75 20.67 22.05
C GLY A 207 -2.15 20.57 22.67
N GLU A 208 -2.28 21.09 23.88
CA GLU A 208 -3.52 21.08 24.67
C GLU A 208 -4.72 21.68 23.93
N LYS A 209 -4.51 22.71 23.10
CA LYS A 209 -5.59 23.35 22.33
C LYS A 209 -6.24 22.37 21.35
N LEU A 210 -5.41 21.62 20.63
CA LEU A 210 -5.88 20.63 19.66
C LEU A 210 -6.57 19.45 20.34
N VAL A 211 -5.99 18.97 21.44
CA VAL A 211 -6.56 17.85 22.21
C VAL A 211 -7.91 18.23 22.83
N SER A 212 -8.00 19.41 23.45
CA SER A 212 -9.26 19.93 24.01
C SER A 212 -10.30 20.15 22.93
N PHE A 213 -9.92 20.69 21.77
CA PHE A 213 -10.83 20.83 20.63
C PHE A 213 -11.39 19.47 20.16
N ILE A 214 -10.56 18.43 20.06
CA ILE A 214 -11.01 17.09 19.64
C ILE A 214 -11.96 16.49 20.68
N LYS A 215 -11.61 16.57 21.97
CA LYS A 215 -12.39 15.94 23.05
C LYS A 215 -13.67 16.69 23.40
N ASP A 216 -13.58 18.00 23.54
CA ASP A 216 -14.63 18.81 24.15
C ASP A 216 -15.53 19.48 23.09
N GLU A 217 -14.93 20.04 22.03
CA GLU A 217 -15.68 20.76 20.99
C GLU A 217 -16.23 19.83 19.90
N LEU A 218 -15.44 18.83 19.48
CA LEU A 218 -15.88 17.81 18.53
C LEU A 218 -16.57 16.62 19.22
N GLY A 219 -16.32 16.41 20.52
CA GLY A 219 -16.88 15.27 21.25
C GLY A 219 -16.36 13.91 20.74
N MET A 220 -15.16 13.88 20.17
CA MET A 220 -14.61 12.70 19.49
C MET A 220 -13.59 11.96 20.37
N PRO A 221 -13.52 10.63 20.27
CA PRO A 221 -12.56 9.85 21.04
C PRO A 221 -11.12 10.15 20.60
N LEU A 222 -10.21 10.05 21.57
CA LEU A 222 -8.77 10.12 21.35
C LEU A 222 -8.10 9.05 22.22
N SER A 223 -7.33 8.15 21.60
CA SER A 223 -6.59 7.15 22.36
C SER A 223 -5.43 7.79 23.12
N ALA A 224 -5.04 7.22 24.27
CA ALA A 224 -3.94 7.75 25.09
C ALA A 224 -2.62 7.88 24.30
N LYS A 225 -2.36 6.96 23.35
CA LYS A 225 -1.18 7.00 22.48
C LYS A 225 -1.21 8.23 21.56
N VAL A 226 -2.32 8.44 20.85
CA VAL A 226 -2.46 9.57 19.92
C VAL A 226 -2.50 10.90 20.69
N GLU A 227 -3.19 10.95 21.82
CA GLU A 227 -3.20 12.10 22.71
C GLU A 227 -1.78 12.50 23.12
N GLY A 228 -0.95 11.55 23.56
CA GLY A 228 0.45 11.81 23.89
C GLY A 228 1.25 12.40 22.72
N TYR A 229 1.02 11.92 21.49
CA TYR A 229 1.69 12.47 20.30
C TYR A 229 1.22 13.88 19.93
N LEU A 230 -0.06 14.21 20.15
CA LEU A 230 -0.61 15.52 19.83
C LEU A 230 -0.29 16.57 20.92
N LEU A 231 -0.07 16.14 22.16
CA LEU A 231 0.38 17.00 23.26
C LEU A 231 1.85 17.43 23.12
N ASP A 232 2.70 16.59 22.51
CA ASP A 232 4.10 16.94 22.26
C ASP A 232 4.22 17.97 21.12
N GLU A 233 4.37 19.24 21.50
CA GLU A 233 4.53 20.34 20.53
C GLU A 233 5.80 20.23 19.67
N SER A 234 6.82 19.51 20.15
CA SER A 234 8.08 19.29 19.42
C SER A 234 8.00 18.14 18.40
N ASN A 235 6.89 17.39 18.39
CA ASN A 235 6.71 16.24 17.53
C ASN A 235 6.71 16.63 16.03
N PRO A 236 7.71 16.20 15.25
CA PRO A 236 7.79 16.51 13.81
C PRO A 236 6.74 15.76 13.00
N HIS A 237 6.12 14.71 13.55
CA HIS A 237 5.14 13.88 12.86
C HIS A 237 3.69 14.18 13.27
N ALA A 238 3.44 15.27 14.01
CA ALA A 238 2.11 15.63 14.49
C ALA A 238 1.03 15.66 13.39
N MET A 239 1.37 16.09 12.17
CA MET A 239 0.44 16.03 11.03
C MET A 239 0.03 14.60 10.68
N TYR A 240 0.99 13.67 10.60
CA TYR A 240 0.71 12.26 10.31
C TYR A 240 -0.03 11.59 11.47
N ASP A 241 0.26 11.94 12.71
CA ASP A 241 -0.45 11.43 13.89
C ASP A 241 -1.91 11.92 13.90
N LEU A 242 -2.15 13.20 13.58
CA LEU A 242 -3.49 13.76 13.44
C LEU A 242 -4.23 13.16 12.23
N LEU A 243 -3.54 12.96 11.10
CA LEU A 243 -4.11 12.25 9.94
C LEU A 243 -4.55 10.84 10.32
N GLY A 244 -3.72 10.13 11.08
CA GLY A 244 -4.06 8.80 11.63
C GLY A 244 -5.38 8.83 12.38
N TRP A 245 -5.56 9.81 13.27
CA TRP A 245 -6.84 10.04 13.98
C TRP A 245 -8.01 10.40 13.04
N VAL A 246 -7.78 11.26 12.04
CA VAL A 246 -8.83 11.58 11.05
C VAL A 246 -9.27 10.31 10.31
N LYS A 247 -8.31 9.48 9.88
CA LYS A 247 -8.56 8.21 9.19
C LYS A 247 -9.21 7.17 10.09
N SER A 248 -8.80 7.06 11.35
CA SER A 248 -9.41 6.12 12.27
C SER A 248 -10.78 6.61 12.68
N ASP A 249 -10.93 7.78 13.30
CA ASP A 249 -12.10 8.17 14.09
C ASP A 249 -13.06 9.12 13.36
N LEU A 250 -12.54 9.98 12.48
CA LEU A 250 -13.36 11.01 11.85
C LEU A 250 -13.93 10.60 10.48
N ILE A 251 -13.22 9.77 9.70
CA ILE A 251 -13.53 9.53 8.28
C ILE A 251 -14.97 9.10 8.04
N SER A 252 -15.53 8.25 8.90
CA SER A 252 -16.91 7.77 8.82
C SER A 252 -17.97 8.88 8.81
N LYS A 253 -17.63 10.11 9.25
CA LYS A 253 -18.53 11.26 9.27
C LYS A 253 -18.62 11.99 7.92
N PHE A 254 -17.64 11.81 7.05
CA PHE A 254 -17.58 12.47 5.74
C PHE A 254 -17.28 11.51 4.58
N TYR A 255 -17.18 10.21 4.85
CA TYR A 255 -17.04 9.18 3.83
C TYR A 255 -18.29 9.11 2.99
N ILE A 256 -18.11 9.13 1.67
CA ILE A 256 -19.14 8.86 0.68
C ILE A 256 -18.79 7.52 0.05
N ASP A 257 -19.74 6.66 -0.28
CA ASP A 257 -19.41 5.36 -0.88
C ASP A 257 -18.76 5.50 -2.27
N ALA A 258 -17.72 4.71 -2.49
CA ALA A 258 -17.07 4.50 -3.77
C ALA A 258 -17.99 3.70 -4.71
N THR A 259 -18.08 4.17 -5.96
CA THR A 259 -18.97 3.61 -7.00
C THR A 259 -18.24 3.56 -8.34
N ASP A 260 -18.38 4.58 -9.19
CA ASP A 260 -17.86 4.62 -10.57
C ASP A 260 -16.32 4.56 -10.66
N GLU A 261 -15.63 4.73 -9.55
CA GLU A 261 -14.17 4.60 -9.43
C GLU A 261 -13.69 3.15 -9.20
N LEU A 262 -14.61 2.20 -9.11
CA LEU A 262 -14.32 0.79 -8.83
C LEU A 262 -14.64 -0.08 -10.05
N PRO A 263 -13.65 -0.70 -10.70
CA PRO A 263 -13.94 -1.77 -11.67
C PRO A 263 -14.63 -2.96 -10.97
N ASP A 264 -15.45 -3.72 -11.71
CA ASP A 264 -15.88 -5.04 -11.22
C ASP A 264 -14.64 -5.93 -11.03
N VAL A 265 -14.64 -6.76 -9.99
CA VAL A 265 -13.51 -7.65 -9.69
C VAL A 265 -13.13 -8.55 -10.88
N ARG A 266 -14.08 -8.99 -11.72
CA ARG A 266 -13.78 -9.82 -12.89
C ARG A 266 -13.06 -9.02 -13.99
N GLU A 267 -13.44 -7.76 -14.17
CA GLU A 267 -12.78 -6.86 -15.12
C GLU A 267 -11.36 -6.54 -14.66
N ALA A 268 -11.16 -6.29 -13.37
CA ALA A 268 -9.84 -6.08 -12.78
C ALA A 268 -8.95 -7.32 -12.90
N LEU A 269 -9.49 -8.53 -12.67
CA LEU A 269 -8.76 -9.78 -12.86
C LEU A 269 -8.35 -9.99 -14.32
N LYS A 270 -9.28 -9.75 -15.27
CA LYS A 270 -8.98 -9.81 -16.70
C LYS A 270 -7.88 -8.82 -17.09
N LEU A 271 -7.97 -7.58 -16.63
CA LEU A 271 -6.93 -6.57 -16.87
C LEU A 271 -5.58 -6.99 -16.28
N CYS A 272 -5.58 -7.56 -15.07
CA CYS A 272 -4.37 -8.08 -14.44
C CYS A 272 -3.71 -9.17 -15.30
N ASP A 273 -4.50 -10.10 -15.85
CA ASP A 273 -4.02 -11.12 -16.79
C ASP A 273 -3.51 -10.53 -18.11
N GLU A 274 -4.23 -9.56 -18.69
CA GLU A 274 -3.82 -8.84 -19.91
C GLU A 274 -2.47 -8.11 -19.72
N MET A 275 -2.21 -7.58 -18.53
CA MET A 275 -0.92 -6.94 -18.21
C MET A 275 0.19 -7.93 -17.89
N GLY A 276 -0.12 -9.23 -17.78
CA GLY A 276 0.82 -10.25 -17.35
C GLY A 276 1.14 -10.21 -15.86
N ALA A 277 0.37 -9.46 -15.06
CA ALA A 277 0.55 -9.34 -13.62
C ALA A 277 -0.05 -10.52 -12.83
N ILE A 278 0.19 -10.52 -11.53
CA ILE A 278 -0.29 -11.53 -10.59
C ILE A 278 -1.34 -10.91 -9.68
N SER A 279 -2.58 -11.35 -9.85
CA SER A 279 -3.72 -10.94 -9.03
C SER A 279 -3.62 -11.53 -7.63
N ALA A 280 -3.58 -10.67 -6.62
CA ALA A 280 -3.61 -11.04 -5.22
C ALA A 280 -4.77 -10.38 -4.49
N TYR A 281 -5.54 -11.19 -3.77
CA TYR A 281 -6.48 -10.67 -2.79
C TYR A 281 -5.69 -10.21 -1.55
N ALA A 282 -5.91 -8.98 -1.08
CA ALA A 282 -5.19 -8.41 0.06
C ALA A 282 -5.88 -8.78 1.38
N TYR A 283 -5.50 -9.92 1.97
CA TYR A 283 -6.08 -10.36 3.24
C TYR A 283 -5.81 -9.32 4.34
N LEU A 284 -6.89 -8.81 4.92
CA LEU A 284 -6.81 -7.87 6.04
C LEU A 284 -6.94 -8.59 7.38
N GLY A 285 -7.93 -9.48 7.49
CA GLY A 285 -8.29 -10.17 8.73
C GLY A 285 -8.95 -9.27 9.77
N ASP A 286 -9.65 -9.88 10.74
CA ASP A 286 -10.29 -9.17 11.84
C ASP A 286 -9.24 -8.38 12.65
N VAL A 287 -9.53 -7.11 12.89
CA VAL A 287 -8.67 -6.22 13.67
C VAL A 287 -9.24 -6.15 15.08
N GLY A 288 -8.50 -6.68 16.05
CA GLY A 288 -8.74 -6.45 17.48
C GLY A 288 -8.02 -5.19 17.96
N ASN A 289 -6.68 -5.18 17.81
CA ASN A 289 -5.81 -4.04 18.08
C ASN A 289 -5.03 -3.67 16.82
N SER A 290 -5.04 -2.40 16.41
CA SER A 290 -4.28 -1.94 15.23
C SER A 290 -2.80 -1.72 15.56
N VAL A 291 -1.92 -2.43 14.86
CA VAL A 291 -0.45 -2.28 14.99
C VAL A 291 0.02 -0.93 14.43
N THR A 292 -0.56 -0.49 13.32
CA THR A 292 -0.26 0.78 12.64
C THR A 292 -0.98 1.98 13.27
N GLY A 293 -2.00 1.74 14.10
CA GLY A 293 -2.73 2.77 14.85
C GLY A 293 -3.80 3.52 14.04
N ASP A 294 -3.98 3.20 12.76
CA ASP A 294 -4.88 3.90 11.83
C ASP A 294 -6.18 3.12 11.53
N LYS A 295 -6.44 2.04 12.26
CA LYS A 295 -7.61 1.16 12.07
C LYS A 295 -8.34 0.93 13.38
N ARG A 296 -9.68 0.95 13.35
CA ARG A 296 -10.52 0.60 14.50
C ARG A 296 -10.60 -0.93 14.66
N ALA A 297 -11.00 -1.37 15.84
CA ALA A 297 -11.40 -2.75 16.02
C ALA A 297 -12.63 -3.04 15.15
N GLN A 298 -12.52 -4.01 14.24
CA GLN A 298 -13.54 -4.28 13.22
C GLN A 298 -13.41 -5.71 12.70
N LYS A 299 -14.55 -6.32 12.39
CA LYS A 299 -14.63 -7.63 11.73
C LYS A 299 -14.64 -7.47 10.21
N PHE A 300 -14.02 -8.43 9.56
CA PHE A 300 -13.75 -8.50 8.13
C PHE A 300 -14.00 -9.93 7.64
N GLU A 301 -13.10 -10.51 6.84
CA GLU A 301 -13.29 -11.80 6.18
C GLU A 301 -13.12 -13.06 7.06
N ASP A 302 -12.64 -12.96 8.31
CA ASP A 302 -12.25 -14.14 9.09
C ASP A 302 -13.39 -15.12 9.38
N ASP A 303 -14.60 -14.62 9.65
CA ASP A 303 -15.74 -15.48 9.98
C ASP A 303 -16.19 -16.35 8.79
N TYR A 304 -15.78 -16.03 7.55
CA TYR A 304 -16.26 -16.69 6.34
C TYR A 304 -15.15 -16.99 5.31
N LEU A 305 -13.88 -17.09 5.73
CA LEU A 305 -12.75 -17.46 4.86
C LEU A 305 -12.96 -18.78 4.11
N ASP A 306 -13.64 -19.76 4.71
CA ASP A 306 -13.92 -21.06 4.09
C ASP A 306 -14.92 -20.97 2.93
N GLU A 307 -15.72 -19.89 2.85
CA GLU A 307 -16.56 -19.56 1.69
C GLU A 307 -15.80 -18.65 0.71
N LEU A 308 -15.07 -17.65 1.23
CA LEU A 308 -14.40 -16.63 0.43
C LEU A 308 -13.23 -17.19 -0.38
N VAL A 309 -12.29 -17.92 0.24
CA VAL A 309 -11.07 -18.37 -0.46
C VAL A 309 -11.34 -19.31 -1.64
N PRO A 310 -12.23 -20.33 -1.53
CA PRO A 310 -12.61 -21.12 -2.70
C PRO A 310 -13.25 -20.26 -3.80
N TYR A 311 -14.08 -19.27 -3.44
CA TYR A 311 -14.67 -18.36 -4.41
C TYR A 311 -13.62 -17.48 -5.11
N LEU A 312 -12.64 -16.94 -4.37
CA LEU A 312 -11.52 -16.18 -4.96
C LEU A 312 -10.76 -17.05 -5.99
N LYS A 313 -10.54 -18.33 -5.67
CA LYS A 313 -9.90 -19.28 -6.59
C LYS A 313 -10.75 -19.51 -7.85
N GLU A 314 -12.05 -19.74 -7.69
CA GLU A 314 -12.99 -19.91 -8.82
C GLU A 314 -13.03 -18.68 -9.72
N LEU A 315 -13.00 -17.49 -9.10
CA LEU A 315 -13.04 -16.21 -9.80
C LEU A 315 -11.78 -15.94 -10.63
N GLY A 316 -10.65 -16.56 -10.27
CA GLY A 316 -9.39 -16.46 -11.01
C GLY A 316 -8.25 -15.74 -10.28
N PHE A 317 -8.37 -15.47 -8.97
CA PHE A 317 -7.22 -14.99 -8.21
C PHE A 317 -6.07 -15.99 -8.24
N LYS A 318 -4.85 -15.48 -8.43
CA LYS A 318 -3.62 -16.29 -8.44
C LYS A 318 -2.97 -16.36 -7.06
N ALA A 319 -3.22 -15.36 -6.22
CA ALA A 319 -2.53 -15.17 -4.96
C ALA A 319 -3.43 -14.61 -3.85
N ILE A 320 -2.95 -14.75 -2.61
CA ILE A 320 -3.37 -13.94 -1.47
C ILE A 320 -2.12 -13.27 -0.92
N THR A 321 -2.21 -11.96 -0.67
CA THR A 321 -1.18 -11.22 0.05
C THR A 321 -1.62 -10.90 1.47
N TYR A 322 -0.72 -11.00 2.43
CA TYR A 322 -0.95 -10.74 3.85
C TYR A 322 0.32 -10.25 4.53
N MET A 323 0.20 -9.72 5.76
CA MET A 323 1.31 -9.10 6.48
C MET A 323 1.52 -9.80 7.82
N PRO A 324 2.64 -10.54 8.01
CA PRO A 324 2.89 -11.25 9.27
C PRO A 324 2.89 -10.34 10.51
N SER A 325 3.24 -9.06 10.37
CA SER A 325 3.21 -8.09 11.47
C SER A 325 1.81 -7.66 11.88
N ARG A 326 0.82 -7.80 10.99
CA ARG A 326 -0.56 -7.30 11.16
C ARG A 326 -1.49 -8.34 11.77
N ASN A 327 -1.30 -9.61 11.43
CA ASN A 327 -2.23 -10.67 11.77
C ASN A 327 -1.71 -11.57 12.89
N THR A 328 -2.64 -12.10 13.68
CA THR A 328 -2.31 -13.07 14.74
C THR A 328 -1.86 -14.40 14.15
N ARG A 329 -1.13 -15.21 14.93
CA ARG A 329 -0.69 -16.53 14.48
C ARG A 329 -1.84 -17.45 14.02
N PRO A 330 -2.98 -17.55 14.73
CA PRO A 330 -4.12 -18.36 14.26
C PRO A 330 -4.69 -17.88 12.91
N GLN A 331 -4.79 -16.56 12.69
CA GLN A 331 -5.20 -15.98 11.41
C GLN A 331 -4.24 -16.38 10.29
N LEU A 332 -2.93 -16.21 10.53
CA LEU A 332 -1.88 -16.54 9.57
C LEU A 332 -1.83 -18.05 9.25
N ASP A 333 -1.94 -18.93 10.24
CA ASP A 333 -1.95 -20.37 10.01
C ASP A 333 -3.18 -20.79 9.19
N ARG A 334 -4.36 -20.18 9.45
CA ARG A 334 -5.60 -20.46 8.70
C ARG A 334 -5.52 -19.98 7.25
N VAL A 335 -5.13 -18.74 7.00
CA VAL A 335 -5.06 -18.21 5.61
C VAL A 335 -4.03 -18.97 4.79
N ARG A 336 -2.90 -19.35 5.39
CA ARG A 336 -1.85 -20.14 4.72
C ARG A 336 -2.32 -21.54 4.36
N ALA A 337 -2.99 -22.23 5.28
CA ALA A 337 -3.57 -23.54 5.01
C ALA A 337 -4.59 -23.49 3.86
N LEU A 338 -5.40 -22.42 3.79
CA LEU A 338 -6.34 -22.21 2.68
C LEU A 338 -5.61 -21.93 1.36
N CYS A 339 -4.54 -21.13 1.37
CA CYS A 339 -3.71 -20.91 0.19
C CYS A 339 -3.10 -22.22 -0.35
N GLU A 340 -2.59 -23.07 0.54
CA GLU A 340 -2.06 -24.39 0.16
C GLU A 340 -3.15 -25.29 -0.42
N LYS A 341 -4.31 -25.36 0.24
CA LYS A 341 -5.46 -26.18 -0.19
C LYS A 341 -5.96 -25.80 -1.58
N TYR A 342 -6.03 -24.51 -1.89
CA TYR A 342 -6.58 -24.00 -3.16
C TYR A 342 -5.52 -23.62 -4.21
N GLY A 343 -4.24 -23.85 -3.91
CA GLY A 343 -3.13 -23.53 -4.81
C GLY A 343 -3.07 -22.04 -5.16
N LEU A 344 -3.11 -21.20 -4.13
CA LEU A 344 -2.94 -19.75 -4.22
C LEU A 344 -1.54 -19.36 -3.75
N PHE A 345 -0.87 -18.54 -4.55
CA PHE A 345 0.46 -18.03 -4.24
C PHE A 345 0.42 -17.07 -3.05
N GLN A 346 1.40 -17.17 -2.15
CA GLN A 346 1.44 -16.40 -0.91
C GLN A 346 2.45 -15.27 -1.05
N ILE A 347 2.02 -14.02 -0.86
CA ILE A 347 2.85 -12.81 -1.01
C ILE A 347 2.81 -11.98 0.29
N SER A 348 3.89 -11.29 0.63
CA SER A 348 3.98 -10.43 1.82
C SER A 348 4.53 -9.04 1.53
N GLY A 349 4.14 -8.05 2.35
CA GLY A 349 4.68 -6.69 2.38
C GLY A 349 4.09 -5.88 3.55
N GLU A 350 4.72 -4.78 3.97
CA GLU A 350 4.37 -4.06 5.22
C GLU A 350 3.44 -2.85 5.06
N ASP A 351 3.03 -2.49 3.82
CA ASP A 351 2.15 -1.35 3.53
C ASP A 351 2.69 -0.05 4.15
N ILE A 352 3.89 0.33 3.68
CA ILE A 352 4.63 1.50 4.14
C ILE A 352 4.02 2.77 3.54
N ASN A 353 3.42 3.61 4.39
CA ASN A 353 2.78 4.87 4.00
C ASN A 353 2.91 5.99 5.06
N SER A 354 3.62 5.75 6.17
CA SER A 354 3.81 6.69 7.29
C SER A 354 5.28 6.77 7.74
N PRO A 355 5.77 7.92 8.22
CA PRO A 355 7.16 8.08 8.64
C PRO A 355 7.53 7.24 9.87
N ARG A 356 6.55 6.79 10.67
CA ARG A 356 6.77 5.97 11.87
C ARG A 356 6.86 4.46 11.59
N GLN A 357 6.52 4.01 10.39
CA GLN A 357 6.54 2.58 10.06
C GLN A 357 7.96 2.07 9.81
N SER A 358 8.23 0.86 10.32
CA SER A 358 9.44 0.13 9.97
C SER A 358 9.30 -0.45 8.57
N PHE A 359 10.35 -0.34 7.76
CA PHE A 359 10.43 -1.04 6.47
C PHE A 359 10.60 -2.56 6.64
N VAL A 360 11.18 -2.99 7.77
CA VAL A 360 11.49 -4.38 8.08
C VAL A 360 10.31 -5.02 8.82
N CYS A 361 9.81 -6.13 8.29
CA CYS A 361 8.87 -7.02 8.96
C CYS A 361 9.61 -8.02 9.85
N GLU A 362 9.86 -7.67 11.12
CA GLU A 362 10.54 -8.60 12.04
C GLU A 362 9.80 -9.93 12.21
N ALA A 363 8.46 -9.91 12.12
CA ALA A 363 7.62 -11.11 12.21
C ALA A 363 7.92 -12.12 11.09
N GLN A 364 8.42 -11.68 9.93
CA GLN A 364 8.76 -12.55 8.80
C GLN A 364 10.03 -13.39 9.07
N ARG A 365 10.82 -13.03 10.08
CA ARG A 365 12.02 -13.80 10.47
C ARG A 365 11.67 -15.15 11.10
N ASP A 366 10.41 -15.40 11.48
CA ASP A 366 9.97 -16.74 11.87
C ASP A 366 10.19 -17.71 10.69
N PRO A 367 10.92 -18.83 10.89
CA PRO A 367 11.18 -19.82 9.85
C PRO A 367 9.91 -20.32 9.13
N ALA A 368 8.75 -20.29 9.79
CA ALA A 368 7.47 -20.64 9.19
C ALA A 368 7.10 -19.76 7.99
N PHE A 369 7.65 -18.53 7.89
CA PHE A 369 7.41 -17.59 6.80
C PHE A 369 8.53 -17.58 5.75
N ARG A 370 9.44 -18.56 5.76
CA ARG A 370 10.52 -18.64 4.77
C ARG A 370 10.00 -18.67 3.33
N ASN A 371 8.83 -19.25 3.11
CA ASN A 371 8.19 -19.26 1.80
C ASN A 371 7.96 -17.84 1.24
N LEU A 372 7.71 -16.85 2.11
CA LEU A 372 7.46 -15.47 1.68
C LEU A 372 8.72 -14.79 1.12
N PHE A 373 9.91 -15.16 1.62
CA PHE A 373 11.17 -14.72 1.03
C PHE A 373 11.32 -15.27 -0.40
N ASP A 374 11.11 -16.57 -0.58
CA ASP A 374 11.17 -17.20 -1.91
C ASP A 374 10.09 -16.63 -2.84
N SER A 375 8.89 -16.37 -2.34
CA SER A 375 7.82 -15.69 -3.08
C SER A 375 8.24 -14.32 -3.60
N THR A 376 8.92 -13.51 -2.78
CA THR A 376 9.43 -12.21 -3.24
C THR A 376 10.40 -12.36 -4.40
N TRP A 377 11.38 -13.25 -4.28
CA TRP A 377 12.33 -13.49 -5.37
C TRP A 377 11.66 -14.08 -6.61
N ALA A 378 10.60 -14.86 -6.43
CA ALA A 378 9.81 -15.38 -7.54
C ALA A 378 9.00 -14.29 -8.25
N LEU A 379 8.50 -13.27 -7.53
CA LEU A 379 7.86 -12.08 -8.12
C LEU A 379 8.83 -11.28 -8.97
N ILE A 380 10.03 -11.00 -8.42
CA ILE A 380 11.09 -10.30 -9.16
C ILE A 380 11.44 -11.09 -10.43
N ALA A 381 11.63 -12.41 -10.29
CA ALA A 381 11.86 -13.31 -11.42
C ALA A 381 10.75 -13.30 -12.46
N HIS A 382 9.50 -13.26 -12.01
CA HIS A 382 8.36 -13.17 -12.89
C HIS A 382 8.42 -11.89 -13.74
N GLU A 383 8.69 -10.73 -13.15
CA GLU A 383 8.67 -9.44 -13.84
C GLU A 383 9.65 -9.35 -15.00
N TRP A 384 10.94 -9.56 -14.74
CA TRP A 384 11.95 -9.39 -15.78
C TRP A 384 11.82 -10.46 -16.87
N ARG A 385 11.39 -11.68 -16.50
CA ARG A 385 11.12 -12.75 -17.46
C ARG A 385 9.94 -12.44 -18.35
N SER A 386 8.82 -12.03 -17.77
CA SER A 386 7.62 -11.62 -18.51
C SER A 386 7.84 -10.36 -19.35
N THR A 387 8.77 -9.49 -18.94
CA THR A 387 9.17 -8.30 -19.72
C THR A 387 9.86 -8.70 -21.02
N VAL A 388 10.70 -9.75 -20.98
CA VAL A 388 11.37 -10.30 -22.18
C VAL A 388 10.39 -11.05 -23.07
N ASP A 389 9.59 -11.95 -22.48
CA ASP A 389 8.55 -12.69 -23.19
C ASP A 389 7.45 -13.10 -22.19
N PRO A 390 6.18 -12.74 -22.42
CA PRO A 390 5.06 -13.13 -21.56
C PRO A 390 4.96 -14.63 -21.28
N GLN A 391 5.44 -15.49 -22.19
CA GLN A 391 5.47 -16.95 -21.99
C GLN A 391 6.47 -17.39 -20.91
N ASN A 392 7.36 -16.51 -20.45
CA ASN A 392 8.32 -16.82 -19.39
C ASN A 392 7.82 -16.51 -17.97
N GLY A 393 6.62 -15.94 -17.82
CA GLY A 393 6.06 -15.57 -16.52
C GLY A 393 5.70 -16.76 -15.63
N LEU A 394 5.68 -16.52 -14.31
CA LEU A 394 5.36 -17.53 -13.27
C LEU A 394 4.08 -18.32 -13.51
N PHE A 395 3.05 -17.73 -14.12
CA PHE A 395 1.76 -18.37 -14.37
C PHE A 395 1.49 -18.63 -15.86
N SER A 396 2.49 -18.48 -16.73
CA SER A 396 2.35 -18.77 -18.15
C SER A 396 2.11 -20.27 -18.39
N ALA A 397 1.50 -20.62 -19.53
CA ALA A 397 1.29 -22.01 -19.92
C ALA A 397 2.61 -22.80 -20.00
N GLU A 398 3.68 -22.18 -20.51
CA GLU A 398 5.01 -22.81 -20.58
C GLU A 398 5.61 -23.06 -19.20
N SER A 399 5.51 -22.10 -18.27
CA SER A 399 5.99 -22.29 -16.90
C SER A 399 5.18 -23.33 -16.14
N VAL A 400 3.86 -23.39 -16.35
CA VAL A 400 2.98 -24.42 -15.76
C VAL A 400 3.29 -25.80 -16.32
N LYS A 401 3.54 -25.91 -17.64
CA LYS A 401 3.94 -27.17 -18.27
C LYS A 401 5.30 -27.67 -17.76
N LYS A 402 6.25 -26.76 -17.58
CA LYS A 402 7.60 -27.09 -17.11
C LYS A 402 7.66 -27.43 -15.61
N TRP A 403 6.90 -26.69 -14.80
CA TRP A 403 6.79 -26.87 -13.35
C TRP A 403 5.31 -26.87 -12.95
N PRO A 404 4.63 -28.04 -13.00
CA PRO A 404 3.20 -28.14 -12.73
C PRO A 404 2.82 -27.72 -11.31
N GLY A 405 3.62 -28.11 -10.32
CA GLY A 405 3.39 -27.76 -8.92
C GLY A 405 3.69 -26.29 -8.65
N LEU A 406 2.77 -25.56 -8.02
CA LEU A 406 2.96 -24.14 -7.71
C LEU A 406 4.21 -23.91 -6.84
N ASN A 407 4.40 -24.68 -5.78
CA ASN A 407 5.55 -24.52 -4.88
C ASN A 407 6.89 -24.83 -5.57
N GLU A 408 6.93 -25.86 -6.42
CA GLU A 408 8.10 -26.17 -7.24
C GLU A 408 8.43 -25.00 -8.19
N ARG A 409 7.40 -24.47 -8.85
CA ARG A 409 7.53 -23.35 -9.78
C ARG A 409 8.00 -22.08 -9.07
N VAL A 410 7.45 -21.76 -7.91
CA VAL A 410 7.92 -20.65 -7.05
C VAL A 410 9.38 -20.84 -6.68
N GLY A 411 9.79 -22.03 -6.24
CA GLY A 411 11.20 -22.32 -5.92
C GLY A 411 12.14 -22.13 -7.12
N ALA A 412 11.73 -22.58 -8.31
CA ALA A 412 12.49 -22.38 -9.54
C ALA A 412 12.65 -20.89 -9.88
N PHE A 413 11.57 -20.10 -9.77
CA PHE A 413 11.61 -18.65 -10.00
C PHE A 413 12.42 -17.92 -8.92
N ALA A 414 12.32 -18.31 -7.65
CA ALA A 414 13.11 -17.73 -6.56
C ALA A 414 14.62 -17.92 -6.77
N LEU A 415 15.04 -19.07 -7.33
CA LEU A 415 16.43 -19.31 -7.70
C LEU A 415 16.89 -18.47 -8.90
N LEU A 416 15.99 -18.19 -9.85
CA LEU A 416 16.28 -17.29 -10.97
C LEU A 416 16.38 -15.84 -10.51
N GLY A 417 15.47 -15.39 -9.64
CA GLY A 417 15.43 -14.02 -9.11
C GLY A 417 16.69 -13.65 -8.37
N ARG A 418 17.24 -14.56 -7.56
CA ARG A 418 18.49 -14.35 -6.80
C ARG A 418 19.77 -14.31 -7.64
N LYS A 419 19.69 -14.66 -8.92
CA LYS A 419 20.84 -14.67 -9.85
C LYS A 419 20.86 -13.46 -10.79
N ALA A 420 19.74 -12.76 -10.90
CA ALA A 420 19.61 -11.50 -11.65
C ALA A 420 20.22 -10.37 -10.82
#